data_AF-A0A511NLR7-F1
#
_entry.id   AF-A0A511NLR7-F1
#
_cell.length_a   1.000
_cell.length_b   1.000
_cell.length_c   1.000
_cell.angle_alpha   90.00
_cell.angle_beta   90.00
_cell.angle_gamma   90.00
#
_symmetry.space_group_name_H-M   'P 1'
#
loop_
_entity.id
_entity.type
_entity.pdbx_description
1 polymer ?
#
loop_
_entity_poly.entity_id
_entity_poly.type
_entity_poly.pdbx_seq_one_letter_code
_entity_poly.pdbx_strand_id
1 'polypeptide(L)'
;MKNWKNTALTNWKTKTQNPKTKQLTEQQYKEAHALLTNQELLSATNELIGKSGIIGEETNRLIMYLIFSSRKREQPLHIISLGSSGTGKTHLQESIGNLIPEEEKTEITTLSENAFYYFGQQELKHKVILIEDLDGLSGAAAKQGGGALYALRELQSKKKISKTIAFKNTKGETKTLHLTVEGPVCVAGCTTRESIYEDNANRSFLIYLDESEEQDQRIMDYQRKLSAGKLNIDEQLSAAELLRNVQRILEPIKVINPYAEILQLPKEVLKPRRTNAHYLQFIEIVTYYHQFQREKKVDTETGEEYIESTIEDIQYTNELLKEVLIRKSDTLTGKSRNQLEKLKTLLKNKTQTITNQDVRNQLKIAKSTAQYYLNQWVDVGLIKKIHNKEEQTYYYQIVNEKEYQQLEDKINTILDQSLQNIINRTSEQYRTKTGISSVQPSVEKENAQPNEETAKTTKRTKKPGTPAGN
;
A
#
# COMPACT_ATOMS: atom_id res chain seq x y z
N MET A 1 -34.37 -12.48 -32.73
CA MET A 1 -33.46 -12.35 -31.56
C MET A 1 -32.74 -13.66 -31.12
N LYS A 2 -33.01 -14.85 -31.68
CA LYS A 2 -32.35 -16.12 -31.25
C LYS A 2 -30.98 -16.43 -31.92
N ASN A 3 -30.64 -15.81 -33.06
CA ASN A 3 -29.40 -16.13 -33.79
C ASN A 3 -28.14 -15.45 -33.25
N TRP A 4 -28.22 -14.25 -32.66
CA TRP A 4 -27.01 -13.50 -32.26
C TRP A 4 -26.24 -14.17 -31.12
N LYS A 5 -26.93 -14.80 -30.14
CA LYS A 5 -26.30 -15.52 -29.02
C LYS A 5 -25.50 -16.74 -29.48
N ASN A 6 -26.00 -17.45 -30.49
CA ASN A 6 -25.35 -18.66 -31.03
C ASN A 6 -24.12 -18.31 -31.88
N THR A 7 -24.19 -17.25 -32.68
CA THR A 7 -23.03 -16.76 -33.45
C THR A 7 -21.95 -16.20 -32.52
N ALA A 8 -22.33 -15.51 -31.43
CA ALA A 8 -21.39 -15.01 -30.43
C ALA A 8 -20.64 -16.13 -29.68
N LEU A 9 -21.34 -17.21 -29.26
CA LEU A 9 -20.73 -18.36 -28.58
C LEU A 9 -19.86 -19.23 -29.51
N THR A 10 -20.12 -19.21 -30.82
CA THR A 10 -19.31 -19.96 -31.80
C THR A 10 -18.07 -19.15 -32.21
N ASN A 11 -18.20 -17.83 -32.37
CA ASN A 11 -17.07 -16.91 -32.61
C ASN A 11 -16.19 -16.71 -31.36
N TRP A 12 -16.72 -16.97 -30.17
CA TRP A 12 -15.98 -17.01 -28.90
C TRP A 12 -14.82 -18.00 -28.93
N LYS A 13 -15.02 -19.20 -29.51
CA LYS A 13 -13.98 -20.23 -29.60
C LYS A 13 -12.81 -19.84 -30.50
N THR A 14 -12.98 -18.83 -31.36
CA THR A 14 -12.02 -18.44 -32.40
C THR A 14 -11.33 -17.09 -32.14
N LYS A 15 -11.68 -16.38 -31.05
CA LYS A 15 -11.05 -15.11 -30.65
C LYS A 15 -10.18 -15.23 -29.38
N THR A 16 -9.41 -16.29 -29.24
CA THR A 16 -8.18 -16.27 -28.43
C THR A 16 -7.08 -15.56 -29.23
N GLN A 17 -7.29 -14.29 -29.59
CA GLN A 17 -6.17 -13.45 -29.96
C GLN A 17 -5.48 -13.07 -28.65
N ASN A 18 -4.35 -13.71 -28.34
CA ASN A 18 -3.42 -13.17 -27.36
C ASN A 18 -3.20 -11.70 -27.76
N PRO A 19 -3.44 -10.73 -26.86
CA PRO A 19 -3.10 -9.34 -27.16
C PRO A 19 -1.63 -9.33 -27.57
N LYS A 20 -1.31 -8.70 -28.71
CA LYS A 20 0.07 -8.57 -29.19
C LYS A 20 0.83 -7.82 -28.10
N THR A 21 1.66 -8.54 -27.34
CA THR A 21 2.53 -7.95 -26.33
C THR A 21 3.48 -7.00 -27.04
N LYS A 22 3.58 -5.76 -26.55
CA LYS A 22 4.51 -4.78 -27.11
C LYS A 22 5.93 -5.31 -26.90
N GLN A 23 6.68 -5.51 -27.99
CA GLN A 23 8.12 -5.78 -27.88
C GLN A 23 8.85 -4.46 -27.63
N LEU A 24 9.65 -4.43 -26.57
CA LEU A 24 10.45 -3.26 -26.22
C LEU A 24 11.67 -3.14 -27.14
N THR A 25 12.02 -1.90 -27.49
CA THR A 25 13.32 -1.64 -28.11
C THR A 25 14.44 -1.82 -27.09
N GLU A 26 15.67 -2.05 -27.54
CA GLU A 26 16.83 -2.14 -26.64
C GLU A 26 16.99 -0.90 -25.77
N GLN A 27 16.70 0.29 -26.32
CA GLN A 27 16.76 1.54 -25.58
C GLN A 27 15.68 1.60 -24.48
N GLN A 28 14.43 1.25 -24.81
CA GLN A 28 13.34 1.20 -23.82
C GLN A 28 13.63 0.20 -22.70
N TYR A 29 14.23 -0.95 -23.04
CA TYR A 29 14.67 -1.93 -22.07
C TYR A 29 15.77 -1.36 -21.16
N LYS A 30 16.80 -0.73 -21.74
CA LYS A 30 17.90 -0.11 -20.98
C LYS A 30 17.42 0.99 -20.03
N GLU A 31 16.47 1.83 -20.45
CA GLU A 31 15.89 2.87 -19.59
C GLU A 31 15.08 2.27 -18.43
N ALA A 32 14.24 1.27 -18.71
CA ALA A 32 13.45 0.59 -17.68
C ALA A 32 14.33 -0.19 -16.69
N HIS A 33 15.33 -0.91 -17.19
CA HIS A 33 16.33 -1.60 -16.37
C HIS A 33 17.19 -0.60 -15.58
N ALA A 34 17.51 0.54 -16.22
CA ALA A 34 17.98 1.80 -15.65
C ALA A 34 17.36 2.10 -14.29
N LEU A 35 16.03 2.25 -14.32
CA LEU A 35 15.24 2.53 -13.13
C LEU A 35 15.31 1.39 -12.12
N LEU A 36 15.07 0.15 -12.54
CA LEU A 36 15.01 -1.02 -11.64
C LEU A 36 16.32 -1.33 -10.91
N THR A 37 17.46 -0.85 -11.42
CA THR A 37 18.78 -1.00 -10.78
C THR A 37 19.22 0.21 -9.95
N ASN A 38 18.39 1.26 -9.88
CA ASN A 38 18.68 2.45 -9.08
C ASN A 38 18.64 2.14 -7.56
N GLN A 39 19.62 2.63 -6.80
CA GLN A 39 19.68 2.47 -5.34
C GLN A 39 18.44 3.02 -4.62
N GLU A 40 17.88 4.14 -5.09
CA GLU A 40 16.67 4.76 -4.53
C GLU A 40 15.43 4.41 -5.36
N LEU A 41 15.30 3.14 -5.76
CA LEU A 41 14.26 2.67 -6.70
C LEU A 41 12.85 3.17 -6.34
N LEU A 42 12.39 2.97 -5.10
CA LEU A 42 11.04 3.38 -4.72
C LEU A 42 10.82 4.89 -4.80
N SER A 43 11.81 5.70 -4.39
CA SER A 43 11.76 7.16 -4.47
C SER A 43 11.73 7.62 -5.93
N ALA A 44 12.65 7.11 -6.76
CA ALA A 44 12.73 7.43 -8.18
C ALA A 44 11.44 7.02 -8.94
N THR A 45 10.89 5.85 -8.63
CA THR A 45 9.60 5.41 -9.16
C THR A 45 8.48 6.34 -8.72
N ASN A 46 8.45 6.74 -7.45
CA ASN A 46 7.41 7.63 -6.94
C ASN A 46 7.50 9.04 -7.56
N GLU A 47 8.70 9.55 -7.79
CA GLU A 47 8.93 10.81 -8.50
C GLU A 47 8.43 10.71 -9.95
N LEU A 48 8.73 9.61 -10.65
CA LEU A 48 8.21 9.36 -12.01
C LEU A 48 6.69 9.25 -12.05
N ILE A 49 6.07 8.62 -11.06
CA ILE A 49 4.60 8.60 -10.92
C ILE A 49 4.08 10.04 -10.80
N GLY A 50 4.74 10.88 -10.00
CA GLY A 50 4.42 12.31 -9.92
C GLY A 50 4.56 13.03 -11.27
N LYS A 51 5.66 12.79 -11.98
CA LYS A 51 5.93 13.35 -13.32
C LYS A 51 4.93 12.90 -14.37
N SER A 52 4.32 11.74 -14.24
CA SER A 52 3.22 11.29 -15.12
C SER A 52 1.90 12.05 -14.94
N GLY A 53 1.84 13.03 -14.03
CA GLY A 53 0.69 13.91 -13.83
C GLY A 53 -0.18 13.56 -12.62
N ILE A 54 0.28 12.66 -11.74
CA ILE A 54 -0.44 12.27 -10.52
C ILE A 54 0.03 13.16 -9.36
N ILE A 55 -0.89 13.91 -8.78
CA ILE A 55 -0.58 14.95 -7.78
C ILE A 55 -0.91 14.48 -6.37
N GLY A 56 0.06 14.64 -5.47
CA GLY A 56 -0.05 14.16 -4.10
C GLY A 56 -0.24 12.65 -4.01
N GLU A 57 -0.91 12.19 -2.96
CA GLU A 57 -1.17 10.77 -2.69
C GLU A 57 0.11 9.93 -2.72
N GLU A 58 1.26 10.51 -2.30
CA GLU A 58 2.59 9.95 -2.56
C GLU A 58 2.75 8.51 -2.02
N THR A 59 2.19 8.25 -0.85
CA THR A 59 2.19 6.90 -0.24
C THR A 59 1.21 5.97 -0.95
N ASN A 60 -0.05 6.42 -1.12
CA ASN A 60 -1.13 5.62 -1.70
C ASN A 60 -0.86 5.23 -3.16
N ARG A 61 -0.32 6.14 -3.96
CA ARG A 61 0.00 5.92 -5.37
C ARG A 61 1.12 4.90 -5.55
N LEU A 62 2.13 4.93 -4.67
CA LEU A 62 3.23 3.97 -4.67
C LEU A 62 2.76 2.58 -4.21
N ILE A 63 1.98 2.50 -3.12
CA ILE A 63 1.36 1.25 -2.67
C ILE A 63 0.54 0.61 -3.79
N MET A 64 -0.30 1.40 -4.47
CA MET A 64 -1.15 0.91 -5.55
C MET A 64 -0.32 0.38 -6.73
N TYR A 65 0.70 1.12 -7.16
CA TYR A 65 1.59 0.71 -8.25
C TYR A 65 2.35 -0.59 -7.93
N LEU A 66 2.87 -0.72 -6.70
CA LEU A 66 3.52 -1.95 -6.22
C LEU A 66 2.54 -3.13 -6.19
N ILE A 67 1.33 -2.93 -5.65
CA ILE A 67 0.30 -3.98 -5.62
C ILE A 67 -0.07 -4.42 -7.03
N PHE A 68 -0.18 -3.52 -8.00
CA PHE A 68 -0.48 -3.88 -9.38
C PHE A 68 0.59 -4.80 -9.98
N SER A 69 1.86 -4.60 -9.61
CA SER A 69 2.99 -5.45 -10.02
C SER A 69 2.83 -6.91 -9.59
N SER A 70 2.10 -7.17 -8.49
CA SER A 70 1.87 -8.51 -7.95
C SER A 70 1.04 -9.43 -8.85
N ARG A 71 0.36 -8.90 -9.88
CA ARG A 71 -0.39 -9.70 -10.88
C ARG A 71 0.47 -10.79 -11.55
N LYS A 72 1.78 -10.54 -11.65
CA LYS A 72 2.77 -11.46 -12.24
C LYS A 72 3.27 -12.52 -11.25
N ARG A 73 2.96 -12.37 -9.95
CA ARG A 73 3.29 -13.35 -8.92
C ARG A 73 2.20 -14.40 -8.79
N GLU A 74 2.53 -15.49 -8.11
CA GLU A 74 1.56 -16.55 -7.83
C GLU A 74 0.43 -16.09 -6.91
N GLN A 75 0.71 -15.24 -5.93
CA GLN A 75 -0.24 -14.71 -4.96
C GLN A 75 -0.34 -13.18 -5.11
N PRO A 76 -1.15 -12.66 -6.04
CA PRO A 76 -1.36 -11.23 -6.16
C PRO A 76 -2.05 -10.65 -4.94
N LEU A 77 -1.76 -9.39 -4.66
CA LEU A 77 -2.52 -8.57 -3.75
C LEU A 77 -3.62 -7.81 -4.49
N HIS A 78 -4.56 -7.29 -3.71
CA HIS A 78 -5.70 -6.53 -4.21
C HIS A 78 -5.80 -5.25 -3.40
N ILE A 79 -6.36 -4.20 -3.99
CA ILE A 79 -6.46 -2.89 -3.36
C ILE A 79 -7.85 -2.30 -3.57
N ILE A 80 -8.37 -1.63 -2.55
CA ILE A 80 -9.62 -0.90 -2.62
C ILE A 80 -9.40 0.52 -2.08
N SER A 81 -9.76 1.49 -2.91
CA SER A 81 -9.74 2.91 -2.57
C SER A 81 -11.05 3.33 -1.88
N LEU A 82 -10.92 3.86 -0.67
CA LEU A 82 -12.01 4.38 0.15
C LEU A 82 -11.95 5.91 0.25
N GLY A 83 -13.11 6.55 0.26
CA GLY A 83 -13.20 8.00 0.28
C GLY A 83 -14.59 8.51 -0.08
N SER A 84 -14.88 9.77 0.26
CA SER A 84 -16.16 10.43 -0.03
C SER A 84 -16.37 10.61 -1.53
N SER A 85 -17.61 10.83 -1.99
CA SER A 85 -17.83 11.12 -3.42
C SER A 85 -17.06 12.40 -3.81
N GLY A 86 -16.46 12.43 -5.01
CA GLY A 86 -15.70 13.59 -5.51
C GLY A 86 -14.25 13.71 -5.02
N THR A 87 -13.76 12.83 -4.15
CA THR A 87 -12.39 12.87 -3.58
C THR A 87 -11.29 12.38 -4.53
N GLY A 88 -11.61 12.07 -5.79
CA GLY A 88 -10.60 11.60 -6.76
C GLY A 88 -10.24 10.10 -6.67
N LYS A 89 -11.00 9.25 -5.98
CA LYS A 89 -10.77 7.78 -5.92
C LYS A 89 -10.55 7.15 -7.28
N THR A 90 -11.53 7.35 -8.17
CA THR A 90 -11.51 6.82 -9.53
C THR A 90 -10.33 7.39 -10.30
N HIS A 91 -10.06 8.69 -10.16
CA HIS A 91 -8.93 9.35 -10.79
C HIS A 91 -7.58 8.77 -10.35
N LEU A 92 -7.36 8.52 -9.06
CA LEU A 92 -6.13 7.87 -8.56
C LEU A 92 -5.97 6.47 -9.17
N GLN A 93 -7.03 5.66 -9.12
CA GLN A 93 -7.02 4.30 -9.66
C GLN A 93 -6.77 4.26 -11.17
N GLU A 94 -7.46 5.11 -11.94
CA GLU A 94 -7.28 5.22 -13.39
C GLU A 94 -5.89 5.72 -13.75
N SER A 95 -5.40 6.75 -13.05
CA SER A 95 -4.09 7.32 -13.34
C SER A 95 -2.97 6.31 -13.08
N ILE A 96 -3.03 5.54 -11.99
CA ILE A 96 -2.06 4.46 -11.73
C ILE A 96 -2.30 3.28 -12.68
N GLY A 97 -3.55 2.98 -13.02
CA GLY A 97 -3.92 2.00 -14.03
C GLY A 97 -3.31 2.31 -15.40
N ASN A 98 -3.21 3.59 -15.76
CA ASN A 98 -2.56 4.07 -16.99
C ASN A 98 -1.04 3.89 -17.00
N LEU A 99 -0.42 3.55 -15.86
CA LEU A 99 0.99 3.18 -15.76
C LEU A 99 1.22 1.67 -15.95
N ILE A 100 0.14 0.89 -16.06
CA ILE A 100 0.18 -0.54 -16.38
C ILE A 100 0.04 -0.71 -17.89
N PRO A 101 0.77 -1.65 -18.51
CA PRO A 101 0.61 -1.97 -19.94
C PRO A 101 -0.85 -2.28 -20.28
N GLU A 102 -1.36 -1.71 -21.38
CA GLU A 102 -2.74 -1.91 -21.86
C GLU A 102 -3.08 -3.40 -22.05
N GLU A 103 -2.10 -4.18 -22.51
CA GLU A 103 -2.22 -5.63 -22.69
C GLU A 103 -2.32 -6.42 -21.36
N GLU A 104 -1.95 -5.80 -20.23
CA GLU A 104 -1.93 -6.40 -18.89
C GLU A 104 -2.97 -5.78 -17.94
N LYS A 105 -3.94 -5.00 -18.44
CA LYS A 105 -5.07 -4.49 -17.64
C LYS A 105 -6.42 -4.74 -18.30
N THR A 106 -7.49 -4.59 -17.51
CA THR A 106 -8.87 -4.65 -17.96
C THR A 106 -9.71 -3.71 -17.10
N GLU A 107 -10.29 -2.71 -17.73
CA GLU A 107 -11.12 -1.69 -17.09
C GLU A 107 -12.59 -2.07 -17.18
N ILE A 108 -13.31 -1.95 -16.07
CA ILE A 108 -14.67 -2.41 -15.91
C ILE A 108 -15.49 -1.35 -15.18
N THR A 109 -16.38 -0.69 -15.92
CA THR A 109 -17.35 0.26 -15.35
C THR A 109 -18.60 -0.46 -14.82
N THR A 110 -19.12 -1.46 -15.55
CA THR A 110 -20.29 -2.26 -15.13
C THR A 110 -20.17 -3.72 -15.57
N LEU A 111 -20.72 -4.64 -14.78
CA LEU A 111 -20.81 -6.06 -15.15
C LEU A 111 -22.20 -6.63 -14.88
N SER A 112 -22.64 -7.50 -15.78
CA SER A 112 -23.71 -8.44 -15.45
C SER A 112 -23.19 -9.48 -14.44
N GLU A 113 -24.10 -10.07 -13.66
CA GLU A 113 -23.77 -11.04 -12.60
C GLU A 113 -22.88 -12.20 -13.05
N ASN A 114 -22.94 -12.57 -14.33
CA ASN A 114 -22.23 -13.70 -14.90
C ASN A 114 -21.10 -13.32 -15.87
N ALA A 115 -20.84 -12.02 -16.06
CA ALA A 115 -19.88 -11.53 -17.04
C ALA A 115 -18.50 -12.18 -16.88
N PHE A 116 -18.04 -12.35 -15.63
CA PHE A 116 -16.73 -12.96 -15.34
C PHE A 116 -16.56 -14.38 -15.90
N TYR A 117 -17.64 -15.16 -16.02
CA TYR A 117 -17.56 -16.54 -16.55
C TYR A 117 -17.48 -16.58 -18.07
N TYR A 118 -17.73 -15.45 -18.75
CA TYR A 118 -17.67 -15.33 -20.19
C TYR A 118 -16.37 -14.69 -20.67
N PHE A 119 -15.35 -14.54 -19.82
CA PHE A 119 -13.97 -14.26 -20.27
C PHE A 119 -13.27 -15.54 -20.73
N GLY A 120 -12.26 -15.38 -21.59
CA GLY A 120 -11.45 -16.46 -22.12
C GLY A 120 -10.71 -17.15 -20.97
N GLN A 121 -10.40 -18.43 -21.15
CA GLN A 121 -9.79 -19.22 -20.07
C GLN A 121 -8.56 -18.55 -19.46
N GLN A 122 -7.72 -17.92 -20.28
CA GLN A 122 -6.52 -17.19 -19.82
C GLN A 122 -6.61 -15.68 -20.05
N GLU A 123 -7.78 -15.16 -20.43
CA GLU A 123 -7.92 -13.76 -20.84
C GLU A 123 -7.65 -12.77 -19.71
N LEU A 124 -7.93 -13.16 -18.46
CA LEU A 124 -7.68 -12.35 -17.28
C LEU A 124 -6.35 -12.66 -16.59
N LYS A 125 -5.65 -13.73 -17.00
CA LYS A 125 -4.45 -14.20 -16.33
C LYS A 125 -3.34 -13.15 -16.40
N HIS A 126 -2.72 -12.88 -15.25
CA HIS A 126 -1.71 -11.83 -15.04
C HIS A 126 -2.18 -10.40 -15.37
N LYS A 127 -3.48 -10.13 -15.32
CA LYS A 127 -4.02 -8.78 -15.53
C LYS A 127 -4.40 -8.07 -14.24
N VAL A 128 -4.36 -6.74 -14.29
CA VAL A 128 -5.03 -5.86 -13.33
C VAL A 128 -6.47 -5.63 -13.80
N ILE A 129 -7.43 -6.01 -12.96
CA ILE A 129 -8.85 -5.72 -13.17
C ILE A 129 -9.16 -4.44 -12.39
N LEU A 130 -9.42 -3.35 -13.12
CA LEU A 130 -9.76 -2.04 -12.56
C LEU A 130 -11.28 -1.89 -12.56
N ILE A 131 -11.89 -1.89 -11.38
CA ILE A 131 -13.33 -1.71 -11.22
C ILE A 131 -13.59 -0.28 -10.78
N GLU A 132 -14.30 0.49 -11.61
CA GLU A 132 -14.54 1.91 -11.36
C GLU A 132 -15.38 2.15 -10.09
N ASP A 133 -16.44 1.37 -9.92
CA ASP A 133 -17.30 1.40 -8.72
C ASP A 133 -17.71 0.00 -8.29
N LEU A 134 -17.22 -0.44 -7.13
CA LEU A 134 -17.61 -1.72 -6.53
C LEU A 134 -19.08 -1.71 -6.06
N ASP A 135 -19.65 -0.54 -5.76
CA ASP A 135 -21.05 -0.41 -5.35
C ASP A 135 -21.98 -0.73 -6.54
N GLY A 136 -21.57 -0.36 -7.76
CA GLY A 136 -22.26 -0.72 -9.01
C GLY A 136 -22.30 -2.22 -9.31
N LEU A 137 -21.35 -3.00 -8.80
CA LEU A 137 -21.35 -4.47 -8.89
C LEU A 137 -22.29 -5.14 -7.87
N SER A 138 -22.78 -4.38 -6.89
CA SER A 138 -23.57 -4.88 -5.76
C SER A 138 -25.08 -4.90 -6.00
N GLY A 139 -25.53 -5.20 -7.22
CA GLY A 139 -26.96 -5.32 -7.58
C GLY A 139 -27.76 -6.25 -6.64
N ALA A 140 -29.08 -6.37 -6.82
CA ALA A 140 -29.97 -7.08 -5.87
C ALA A 140 -29.48 -8.48 -5.41
N ALA A 141 -28.69 -9.20 -6.22
CA ALA A 141 -28.04 -10.47 -5.88
C ALA A 141 -26.90 -10.39 -4.85
N ALA A 142 -26.27 -9.22 -4.63
CA ALA A 142 -25.21 -9.06 -3.64
C ALA A 142 -25.71 -9.22 -2.20
N LYS A 143 -26.99 -8.90 -1.94
CA LYS A 143 -27.64 -9.17 -0.64
C LYS A 143 -27.71 -10.67 -0.30
N GLN A 144 -27.56 -11.56 -1.28
CA GLN A 144 -27.58 -13.01 -1.10
C GLN A 144 -26.21 -13.68 -1.33
N GLY A 145 -25.11 -12.91 -1.33
CA GLY A 145 -23.77 -13.46 -1.49
C GLY A 145 -23.44 -13.99 -2.89
N GLY A 146 -24.27 -13.68 -3.90
CA GLY A 146 -24.07 -14.07 -5.29
C GLY A 146 -23.63 -12.91 -6.21
N GLY A 147 -23.41 -13.22 -7.48
CA GLY A 147 -23.14 -12.23 -8.55
C GLY A 147 -21.65 -11.98 -8.84
N ALA A 148 -21.37 -10.83 -9.46
CA ALA A 148 -20.02 -10.49 -9.94
C ALA A 148 -18.99 -10.37 -8.80
N LEU A 149 -19.40 -9.86 -7.62
CA LEU A 149 -18.54 -9.79 -6.43
C LEU A 149 -18.13 -11.17 -5.89
N TYR A 150 -19.00 -12.19 -6.03
CA TYR A 150 -18.66 -13.55 -5.65
C TYR A 150 -17.62 -14.15 -6.61
N ALA A 151 -17.82 -13.98 -7.92
CA ALA A 151 -16.85 -14.43 -8.91
C ALA A 151 -15.47 -13.78 -8.70
N LEU A 152 -15.47 -12.48 -8.37
CA LEU A 152 -14.25 -11.75 -8.02
C LEU A 152 -13.56 -12.35 -6.79
N ARG A 153 -14.31 -12.61 -5.71
CA ARG A 153 -13.79 -13.24 -4.48
C ARG A 153 -13.14 -14.60 -4.74
N GLU A 154 -13.79 -15.41 -5.57
CA GLU A 154 -13.28 -16.72 -5.94
C GLU A 154 -12.02 -16.62 -6.82
N LEU A 155 -11.96 -15.65 -7.74
CA LEU A 155 -10.73 -15.34 -8.50
C LEU A 155 -9.59 -14.90 -7.57
N GLN A 156 -9.87 -14.04 -6.59
CA GLN A 156 -8.88 -13.59 -5.60
C GLN A 156 -8.35 -14.75 -4.74
N SER A 157 -9.23 -15.66 -4.30
CA SER A 157 -8.88 -16.71 -3.34
C SER A 157 -8.36 -17.99 -4.00
N LYS A 158 -8.98 -18.42 -5.10
CA LYS A 158 -8.70 -19.70 -5.78
C LYS A 158 -7.95 -19.53 -7.10
N LYS A 159 -7.78 -18.29 -7.58
CA LYS A 159 -7.12 -17.97 -8.87
C LYS A 159 -7.80 -18.63 -10.06
N LYS A 160 -9.04 -19.09 -9.90
CA LYS A 160 -9.83 -19.76 -10.94
C LYS A 160 -11.29 -19.75 -10.57
N ILE A 161 -12.14 -19.51 -11.56
CA ILE A 161 -13.59 -19.67 -11.45
C ILE A 161 -14.09 -20.57 -12.56
N SER A 162 -15.16 -21.31 -12.28
CA SER A 162 -15.80 -22.16 -13.26
C SER A 162 -17.31 -22.11 -13.12
N LYS A 163 -18.03 -22.15 -14.23
CA LYS A 163 -19.48 -22.23 -14.25
C LYS A 163 -19.93 -23.22 -15.32
N THR A 164 -20.81 -24.13 -14.92
CA THR A 164 -21.45 -25.08 -15.83
C THR A 164 -22.79 -24.52 -16.26
N ILE A 165 -22.99 -24.34 -17.56
CA ILE A 165 -24.27 -23.87 -18.13
C ILE A 165 -24.81 -24.88 -19.15
N ALA A 166 -26.13 -25.03 -19.19
CA ALA A 166 -26.80 -25.76 -20.25
C ALA A 166 -27.06 -24.80 -21.43
N PHE A 167 -26.60 -25.15 -22.63
CA PHE A 167 -26.90 -24.41 -23.84
C PHE A 167 -27.58 -25.32 -24.87
N LYS A 168 -28.58 -24.78 -25.59
CA LYS A 168 -29.21 -25.51 -26.69
C LYS A 168 -28.44 -25.24 -27.98
N ASN A 169 -28.00 -26.30 -28.65
CA ASN A 169 -27.38 -26.18 -29.96
C ASN A 169 -28.43 -25.83 -31.03
N THR A 170 -27.97 -25.53 -32.25
CA THR A 170 -28.83 -25.25 -33.42
C THR A 170 -29.77 -26.41 -33.79
N LYS A 171 -29.51 -27.63 -33.32
CA LYS A 171 -30.34 -28.82 -33.52
C LYS A 171 -31.38 -29.04 -32.40
N GLY A 172 -31.43 -28.15 -31.40
CA GLY A 172 -32.37 -28.24 -30.27
C GLY A 172 -31.92 -29.14 -29.12
N GLU A 173 -30.77 -29.79 -29.23
CA GLU A 173 -30.20 -30.64 -28.18
C GLU A 173 -29.58 -29.76 -27.08
N THR A 174 -29.85 -30.10 -25.82
CA THR A 174 -29.22 -29.44 -24.67
C THR A 174 -27.84 -30.05 -24.46
N LYS A 175 -26.79 -29.23 -24.57
CA LYS A 175 -25.42 -29.61 -24.23
C LYS A 175 -24.94 -28.83 -23.02
N THR A 176 -24.11 -29.48 -22.21
CA THR A 176 -23.45 -28.87 -21.05
C THR A 176 -22.16 -28.20 -21.50
N LEU A 177 -21.99 -26.92 -21.15
CA LEU A 177 -20.77 -26.15 -21.39
C LEU A 177 -20.14 -25.79 -20.04
N HIS A 178 -18.89 -26.19 -19.87
CA HIS A 178 -18.07 -25.80 -18.73
C HIS A 178 -17.27 -24.56 -19.10
N LEU A 179 -17.64 -23.41 -18.54
CA LEU A 179 -16.89 -22.17 -18.65
C LEU A 179 -15.86 -22.16 -17.52
N THR A 180 -14.60 -21.87 -17.85
CA THR A 180 -13.51 -21.76 -16.88
C THR A 180 -12.70 -20.51 -17.21
N VAL A 181 -12.36 -19.75 -16.19
CA VAL A 181 -11.50 -18.56 -16.27
C VAL A 181 -10.44 -18.66 -15.20
N GLU A 182 -9.19 -18.44 -15.59
CA GLU A 182 -7.99 -18.59 -14.78
C GLU A 182 -7.38 -17.22 -14.48
N GLY A 183 -6.94 -17.05 -13.25
CA GLY A 183 -5.98 -16.06 -12.81
C GLY A 183 -4.56 -16.62 -12.86
N PRO A 184 -3.62 -16.08 -12.07
CA PRO A 184 -3.80 -15.04 -11.04
C PRO A 184 -4.19 -13.68 -11.61
N VAL A 185 -4.92 -12.87 -10.84
CA VAL A 185 -5.35 -11.50 -11.21
C VAL A 185 -5.08 -10.53 -10.06
N CYS A 186 -4.74 -9.28 -10.36
CA CYS A 186 -4.81 -8.20 -9.37
C CYS A 186 -6.15 -7.49 -9.51
N VAL A 187 -6.81 -7.17 -8.41
CA VAL A 187 -8.12 -6.51 -8.42
C VAL A 187 -7.96 -5.17 -7.72
N ALA A 188 -8.36 -4.11 -8.42
CA ALA A 188 -8.48 -2.77 -7.88
C ALA A 188 -9.95 -2.34 -7.93
N GLY A 189 -10.43 -1.68 -6.89
CA GLY A 189 -11.76 -1.10 -6.92
C GLY A 189 -11.88 0.17 -6.10
N CYS A 190 -12.87 1.01 -6.43
CA CYS A 190 -13.23 2.16 -5.61
C CYS A 190 -14.61 1.94 -4.98
N THR A 191 -14.82 2.46 -3.77
CA THR A 191 -16.15 2.49 -3.14
C THR A 191 -16.27 3.63 -2.14
N THR A 192 -17.51 4.07 -1.95
CA THR A 192 -17.85 5.06 -0.92
C THR A 192 -18.26 4.42 0.40
N ARG A 193 -18.57 3.12 0.38
CA ARG A 193 -19.04 2.33 1.52
C ARG A 193 -17.85 1.78 2.29
N GLU A 194 -17.64 2.29 3.49
CA GLU A 194 -16.63 1.74 4.41
C GLU A 194 -17.06 0.36 4.95
N SER A 195 -18.36 0.08 4.97
CA SER A 195 -18.92 -1.26 5.18
C SER A 195 -19.01 -2.02 3.84
N ILE A 196 -17.89 -2.25 3.18
CA ILE A 196 -17.84 -3.32 2.17
C ILE A 196 -18.10 -4.64 2.92
N TYR A 197 -18.75 -5.62 2.28
CA TYR A 197 -18.85 -6.97 2.82
C TYR A 197 -17.50 -7.37 3.44
N GLU A 198 -17.51 -7.66 4.74
CA GLU A 198 -16.31 -7.86 5.58
C GLU A 198 -15.30 -8.80 4.90
N ASP A 199 -15.80 -9.79 4.18
CA ASP A 199 -15.04 -10.69 3.34
C ASP A 199 -14.16 -10.04 2.27
N ASN A 200 -14.67 -9.07 1.51
CA ASN A 200 -13.91 -8.44 0.41
C ASN A 200 -12.92 -7.40 0.96
N ALA A 201 -13.34 -6.65 2.00
CA ALA A 201 -12.49 -5.71 2.73
C ALA A 201 -11.27 -6.40 3.36
N ASN A 202 -11.48 -7.60 3.92
CA ASN A 202 -10.39 -8.38 4.48
C ASN A 202 -9.47 -9.00 3.42
N ARG A 203 -9.93 -9.14 2.17
CA ARG A 203 -9.13 -9.72 1.07
C ARG A 203 -8.29 -8.70 0.31
N SER A 204 -8.47 -7.41 0.60
CA SER A 204 -7.81 -6.32 -0.10
C SER A 204 -7.09 -5.38 0.87
N PHE A 205 -6.10 -4.66 0.38
CA PHE A 205 -5.56 -3.48 1.03
C PHE A 205 -6.57 -2.36 0.93
N LEU A 206 -6.90 -1.76 2.06
CA LEU A 206 -7.80 -0.61 2.10
C LEU A 206 -6.92 0.62 2.22
N ILE A 207 -6.98 1.49 1.22
CA ILE A 207 -6.34 2.80 1.26
C ILE A 207 -7.41 3.87 1.39
N TYR A 208 -7.13 4.89 2.17
CA TYR A 208 -8.00 6.05 2.36
C TYR A 208 -7.35 7.21 1.63
N LEU A 209 -8.12 7.88 0.78
CA LEU A 209 -7.61 9.07 0.09
C LEU A 209 -7.46 10.24 1.05
N ASP A 210 -6.53 11.11 0.72
CA ASP A 210 -6.29 12.36 1.43
C ASP A 210 -7.39 13.37 1.10
N GLU A 211 -8.22 13.67 2.11
CA GLU A 211 -9.30 14.66 2.06
C GLU A 211 -8.88 15.97 2.78
N SER A 212 -7.58 16.29 2.78
CA SER A 212 -7.00 17.52 3.33
C SER A 212 -7.17 18.72 2.39
N GLU A 213 -7.22 19.92 2.99
CA GLU A 213 -7.34 21.16 2.21
C GLU A 213 -6.05 21.45 1.43
N GLU A 214 -4.90 21.02 1.96
CA GLU A 214 -3.60 21.13 1.30
C GLU A 214 -3.56 20.31 0.00
N GLN A 215 -4.08 19.08 0.04
CA GLN A 215 -4.15 18.22 -1.13
C GLN A 215 -5.10 18.78 -2.19
N ASP A 216 -6.29 19.25 -1.77
CA ASP A 216 -7.23 19.93 -2.65
C ASP A 216 -6.58 21.12 -3.36
N GLN A 217 -5.81 21.95 -2.62
CA GLN A 217 -5.12 23.10 -3.17
C GLN A 217 -4.05 22.69 -4.20
N ARG A 218 -3.26 21.65 -3.92
CA ARG A 218 -2.27 21.10 -4.87
C ARG A 218 -2.92 20.63 -6.16
N ILE A 219 -4.06 19.94 -6.07
CA ILE A 219 -4.82 19.46 -7.23
C ILE A 219 -5.36 20.65 -8.04
N MET A 220 -5.98 21.64 -7.40
CA MET A 220 -6.51 22.83 -8.08
C MET A 220 -5.39 23.64 -8.76
N ASP A 221 -4.23 23.78 -8.13
CA ASP A 221 -3.07 24.44 -8.73
C ASP A 221 -2.57 23.73 -9.98
N TYR A 222 -2.53 22.40 -9.95
CA TYR A 222 -2.19 21.60 -11.11
C TYR A 222 -3.21 21.77 -12.24
N GLN A 223 -4.51 21.70 -11.95
CA GLN A 223 -5.57 21.92 -12.93
C GLN A 223 -5.48 23.31 -13.57
N ARG A 224 -5.19 24.35 -12.77
CA ARG A 224 -4.95 25.71 -13.27
C ARG A 224 -3.72 25.79 -14.19
N LYS A 225 -2.62 25.12 -13.83
CA LYS A 225 -1.40 25.05 -14.67
C LYS A 225 -1.66 24.31 -15.99
N LEU A 226 -2.41 23.21 -15.95
CA LEU A 226 -2.81 22.45 -17.13
C LEU A 226 -3.64 23.30 -18.07
N SER A 227 -4.69 23.95 -17.57
CA SER A 227 -5.54 24.85 -18.35
C SER A 227 -4.79 26.07 -18.90
N ALA A 228 -3.73 26.50 -18.22
CA ALA A 228 -2.87 27.59 -18.67
C ALA A 228 -1.81 27.16 -19.68
N GLY A 229 -1.75 25.87 -20.07
CA GLY A 229 -0.75 25.34 -20.99
C GLY A 229 0.69 25.39 -20.46
N LYS A 230 0.86 25.46 -19.12
CA LYS A 230 2.17 25.59 -18.47
C LYS A 230 2.82 24.24 -18.14
N LEU A 231 2.19 23.14 -18.50
CA LEU A 231 2.67 21.78 -18.23
C LEU A 231 3.22 21.15 -19.51
N ASN A 232 4.31 20.40 -19.36
CA ASN A 232 4.91 19.64 -20.44
C ASN A 232 4.22 18.27 -20.55
N ILE A 233 3.26 18.13 -21.46
CA ILE A 233 2.50 16.89 -21.65
C ILE A 233 3.40 15.77 -22.17
N ASP A 234 4.40 16.08 -22.99
CA ASP A 234 5.33 15.08 -23.55
C ASP A 234 6.17 14.42 -22.45
N GLU A 235 6.59 15.20 -21.46
CA GLU A 235 7.29 14.67 -20.28
C GLU A 235 6.40 13.73 -19.46
N GLN A 236 5.12 14.07 -19.28
CA GLN A 236 4.16 13.22 -18.56
C GLN A 236 3.94 11.89 -19.28
N LEU A 237 3.76 11.93 -20.60
CA LEU A 237 3.59 10.74 -21.43
C LEU A 237 4.86 9.88 -21.44
N SER A 238 6.04 10.51 -21.50
CA SER A 238 7.32 9.80 -21.44
C SER A 238 7.51 9.10 -20.09
N ALA A 239 7.22 9.77 -18.98
CA ALA A 239 7.27 9.18 -17.64
C ALA A 239 6.29 8.00 -17.49
N ALA A 240 5.05 8.15 -17.98
CA ALA A 240 4.07 7.09 -17.97
C ALA A 240 4.51 5.88 -18.82
N GLU A 241 5.07 6.11 -20.00
CA GLU A 241 5.55 5.05 -20.88
C GLU A 241 6.76 4.31 -20.29
N LEU A 242 7.68 5.02 -19.63
CA LEU A 242 8.78 4.41 -18.89
C LEU A 242 8.25 3.49 -17.78
N LEU A 243 7.28 3.95 -16.99
CA LEU A 243 6.66 3.14 -15.92
C LEU A 243 5.91 1.90 -16.47
N ARG A 244 5.29 2.00 -17.65
CA ARG A 244 4.72 0.83 -18.34
C ARG A 244 5.81 -0.14 -18.79
N ASN A 245 6.92 0.35 -19.33
CA ASN A 245 8.02 -0.49 -19.77
C ASN A 245 8.68 -1.20 -18.58
N VAL A 246 8.82 -0.52 -17.45
CA VAL A 246 9.25 -1.10 -16.17
C VAL A 246 8.35 -2.27 -15.78
N GLN A 247 7.02 -2.08 -15.86
CA GLN A 247 6.07 -3.15 -15.60
C GLN A 247 6.21 -4.34 -16.56
N ARG A 248 6.53 -4.11 -17.85
CA ARG A 248 6.72 -5.17 -18.85
C ARG A 248 7.93 -6.05 -18.55
N ILE A 249 9.05 -5.45 -18.14
CA ILE A 249 10.31 -6.18 -17.93
C ILE A 249 10.37 -6.97 -16.61
N LEU A 250 9.47 -6.72 -15.66
CA LEU A 250 9.40 -7.53 -14.44
C LEU A 250 9.13 -9.00 -14.78
N GLU A 251 10.00 -9.87 -14.30
CA GLU A 251 9.95 -11.32 -14.52
C GLU A 251 9.25 -12.00 -13.33
N PRO A 252 8.45 -13.06 -13.59
CA PRO A 252 7.90 -13.88 -12.51
C PRO A 252 9.04 -14.64 -11.81
N ILE A 253 9.31 -14.31 -10.55
CA ILE A 253 10.34 -14.95 -9.72
C ILE A 253 9.79 -15.26 -8.33
N LYS A 254 10.25 -16.38 -7.75
CA LYS A 254 9.91 -16.77 -6.38
C LYS A 254 10.61 -15.84 -5.40
N VAL A 255 9.89 -15.40 -4.37
CA VAL A 255 10.44 -14.54 -3.32
C VAL A 255 10.32 -15.29 -2.00
N ILE A 256 11.43 -15.37 -1.27
CA ILE A 256 11.50 -15.98 0.05
C ILE A 256 11.87 -14.89 1.05
N ASN A 257 11.05 -14.72 2.09
CA ASN A 257 11.35 -13.80 3.17
C ASN A 257 12.02 -14.56 4.34
N PRO A 258 13.36 -14.50 4.51
CA PRO A 258 14.04 -15.22 5.59
C PRO A 258 13.68 -14.70 6.99
N TYR A 259 13.12 -13.49 7.07
CA TYR A 259 12.72 -12.84 8.31
C TYR A 259 11.24 -13.07 8.65
N ALA A 260 10.50 -13.83 7.84
CA ALA A 260 9.05 -14.01 8.00
C ALA A 260 8.64 -14.52 9.40
N GLU A 261 9.40 -15.44 9.99
CA GLU A 261 9.06 -16.06 11.28
C GLU A 261 9.25 -15.13 12.49
N ILE A 262 10.07 -14.09 12.34
CA ILE A 262 10.43 -13.17 13.42
C ILE A 262 9.65 -11.85 13.35
N LEU A 263 8.97 -11.60 12.24
CA LEU A 263 8.08 -10.46 12.07
C LEU A 263 6.81 -10.63 12.91
N GLN A 264 6.50 -9.63 13.74
CA GLN A 264 5.32 -9.62 14.59
C GLN A 264 4.51 -8.34 14.38
N LEU A 265 3.20 -8.50 14.21
CA LEU A 265 2.29 -7.37 14.17
C LEU A 265 1.84 -6.97 15.59
N PRO A 266 1.51 -5.68 15.81
CA PRO A 266 0.85 -5.22 17.03
C PRO A 266 -0.44 -6.02 17.31
N LYS A 267 -0.71 -6.29 18.59
CA LYS A 267 -1.90 -7.03 19.02
C LYS A 267 -3.21 -6.26 18.80
N GLU A 268 -3.09 -4.94 18.65
CA GLU A 268 -4.17 -3.99 18.44
C GLU A 268 -4.74 -4.07 17.02
N VAL A 269 -3.99 -4.63 16.07
CA VAL A 269 -4.43 -4.79 14.68
C VAL A 269 -5.65 -5.69 14.60
N LEU A 270 -6.74 -5.17 14.03
CA LEU A 270 -7.94 -5.96 13.78
C LEU A 270 -7.66 -7.08 12.76
N LYS A 271 -8.27 -8.24 12.98
CA LYS A 271 -8.15 -9.43 12.12
C LYS A 271 -6.67 -9.84 11.88
N PRO A 272 -5.90 -10.12 12.95
CA PRO A 272 -4.43 -10.21 12.91
C PRO A 272 -3.91 -11.27 11.93
N ARG A 273 -4.61 -12.41 11.77
CA ARG A 273 -4.21 -13.46 10.82
C ARG A 273 -4.15 -12.97 9.37
N ARG A 274 -5.16 -12.19 8.95
CA ARG A 274 -5.26 -11.70 7.58
C ARG A 274 -4.29 -10.55 7.35
N THR A 275 -4.18 -9.65 8.32
CA THR A 275 -3.22 -8.54 8.25
C THR A 275 -1.79 -9.05 8.25
N ASN A 276 -1.46 -10.12 8.98
CA ASN A 276 -0.14 -10.76 8.94
C ASN A 276 0.18 -11.31 7.54
N ALA A 277 -0.76 -12.02 6.92
CA ALA A 277 -0.57 -12.52 5.56
C ALA A 277 -0.34 -11.38 4.56
N HIS A 278 -1.15 -10.32 4.65
CA HIS A 278 -0.99 -9.13 3.81
C HIS A 278 0.36 -8.44 4.03
N TYR A 279 0.79 -8.28 5.29
CA TYR A 279 2.07 -7.67 5.64
C TYR A 279 3.26 -8.44 5.03
N LEU A 280 3.31 -9.76 5.22
CA LEU A 280 4.34 -10.61 4.62
C LEU A 280 4.32 -10.56 3.08
N GLN A 281 3.14 -10.67 2.48
CA GLN A 281 2.98 -10.60 1.02
C GLN A 281 3.42 -9.25 0.45
N PHE A 282 3.22 -8.15 1.19
CA PHE A 282 3.65 -6.83 0.75
C PHE A 282 5.17 -6.67 0.82
N ILE A 283 5.84 -7.17 1.86
CA ILE A 283 7.32 -7.24 1.93
C ILE A 283 7.87 -7.99 0.70
N GLU A 284 7.25 -9.12 0.38
CA GLU A 284 7.65 -9.90 -0.79
C GLU A 284 7.39 -9.14 -2.12
N ILE A 285 6.36 -8.29 -2.21
CA ILE A 285 6.15 -7.42 -3.38
C ILE A 285 7.23 -6.35 -3.48
N VAL A 286 7.59 -5.72 -2.37
CA VAL A 286 8.70 -4.74 -2.35
C VAL A 286 9.98 -5.43 -2.81
N THR A 287 10.27 -6.62 -2.29
CA THR A 287 11.41 -7.44 -2.73
C THR A 287 11.33 -7.79 -4.22
N TYR A 288 10.15 -8.22 -4.69
CA TYR A 288 9.89 -8.55 -6.09
C TYR A 288 10.11 -7.36 -7.04
N TYR A 289 9.76 -6.15 -6.60
CA TYR A 289 9.99 -4.94 -7.38
C TYR A 289 11.49 -4.63 -7.48
N HIS A 290 12.26 -4.94 -6.44
CA HIS A 290 13.73 -4.86 -6.42
C HIS A 290 14.43 -6.07 -7.07
N GLN A 291 13.75 -6.94 -7.82
CA GLN A 291 14.33 -8.20 -8.33
C GLN A 291 15.65 -8.03 -9.11
N PHE A 292 15.88 -6.91 -9.77
CA PHE A 292 17.13 -6.62 -10.51
C PHE A 292 18.29 -6.14 -9.61
N GLN A 293 18.04 -5.94 -8.32
CA GLN A 293 19.02 -5.55 -7.30
C GLN A 293 19.29 -6.68 -6.30
N ARG A 294 18.65 -7.83 -6.48
CA ARG A 294 18.77 -8.98 -5.58
C ARG A 294 19.56 -10.09 -6.29
N GLU A 295 20.36 -10.80 -5.51
CA GLU A 295 21.06 -11.97 -6.02
C GLU A 295 20.04 -13.09 -6.29
N LYS A 296 19.99 -13.58 -7.54
CA LYS A 296 19.19 -14.76 -7.89
C LYS A 296 19.90 -16.00 -7.34
N LYS A 297 19.22 -16.72 -6.45
CA LYS A 297 19.67 -17.99 -5.88
C LYS A 297 18.90 -19.12 -6.52
N VAL A 298 19.50 -20.30 -6.57
CA VAL A 298 18.88 -21.52 -7.08
C VAL A 298 18.73 -22.49 -5.93
N ASP A 299 17.52 -23.01 -5.74
CA ASP A 299 17.26 -24.07 -4.78
C ASP A 299 17.92 -25.37 -5.25
N THR A 300 18.78 -25.94 -4.42
CA THR A 300 19.55 -27.15 -4.75
C THR A 300 18.68 -28.41 -4.89
N GLU A 301 17.48 -28.42 -4.30
CA GLU A 301 16.56 -29.57 -4.35
C GLU A 301 15.57 -29.46 -5.52
N THR A 302 15.04 -28.27 -5.76
CA THR A 302 13.99 -28.05 -6.78
C THR A 302 14.52 -27.49 -8.10
N GLY A 303 15.69 -26.86 -8.10
CA GLY A 303 16.24 -26.14 -9.25
C GLY A 303 15.51 -24.81 -9.54
N GLU A 304 14.59 -24.37 -8.69
CA GLU A 304 13.85 -23.12 -8.87
C GLU A 304 14.70 -21.89 -8.52
N GLU A 305 14.65 -20.85 -9.36
CA GLU A 305 15.24 -19.56 -9.07
C GLU A 305 14.39 -18.77 -8.07
N TYR A 306 15.04 -18.18 -7.06
CA TYR A 306 14.41 -17.32 -6.08
C TYR A 306 15.29 -16.13 -5.68
N ILE A 307 14.66 -15.10 -5.14
CA ILE A 307 15.32 -13.97 -4.48
C ILE A 307 14.87 -13.89 -3.02
N GLU A 308 15.71 -13.29 -2.18
CA GLU A 308 15.45 -13.13 -0.76
C GLU A 308 15.10 -11.69 -0.39
N SER A 309 14.19 -11.52 0.57
CA SER A 309 13.90 -10.22 1.16
C SER A 309 15.06 -9.73 2.01
N THR A 310 15.34 -8.43 1.90
CA THR A 310 16.37 -7.73 2.69
C THR A 310 15.75 -6.97 3.86
N ILE A 311 16.58 -6.43 4.75
CA ILE A 311 16.10 -5.63 5.89
C ILE A 311 15.51 -4.31 5.39
N GLU A 312 16.11 -3.75 4.34
CA GLU A 312 15.67 -2.54 3.65
C GLU A 312 14.25 -2.73 3.07
N ASP A 313 13.94 -3.90 2.50
CA ASP A 313 12.59 -4.22 1.99
C ASP A 313 11.53 -4.16 3.11
N ILE A 314 11.90 -4.58 4.33
CA ILE A 314 11.04 -4.53 5.52
C ILE A 314 10.88 -3.09 6.00
N GLN A 315 11.96 -2.30 5.98
CA GLN A 315 11.91 -0.88 6.33
C GLN A 315 10.97 -0.09 5.42
N TYR A 316 11.13 -0.23 4.10
CA TYR A 316 10.25 0.39 3.13
C TYR A 316 8.80 -0.06 3.30
N THR A 317 8.59 -1.35 3.60
CA THR A 317 7.24 -1.86 3.87
C THR A 317 6.63 -1.24 5.12
N ASN A 318 7.39 -1.10 6.20
CA ASN A 318 6.93 -0.48 7.44
C ASN A 318 6.55 0.98 7.22
N GLU A 319 7.36 1.74 6.47
CA GLU A 319 7.09 3.13 6.12
C GLU A 319 5.79 3.26 5.32
N LEU A 320 5.63 2.46 4.26
CA LEU A 320 4.46 2.53 3.38
C LEU A 320 3.18 2.06 4.08
N LEU A 321 3.24 0.97 4.85
CA LEU A 321 2.05 0.39 5.46
C LEU A 321 1.69 0.99 6.82
N LYS A 322 2.49 1.89 7.37
CA LYS A 322 2.26 2.52 8.67
C LYS A 322 0.83 3.05 8.79
N GLU A 323 0.41 3.93 7.88
CA GLU A 323 -0.93 4.51 7.93
C GLU A 323 -2.02 3.44 7.72
N VAL A 324 -1.83 2.51 6.79
CA VAL A 324 -2.78 1.41 6.53
C VAL A 324 -2.98 0.55 7.78
N LEU A 325 -1.92 0.25 8.52
CA LEU A 325 -1.96 -0.53 9.76
C LEU A 325 -2.62 0.24 10.90
N ILE A 326 -2.34 1.54 11.03
CA ILE A 326 -2.99 2.41 12.02
C ILE A 326 -4.50 2.45 11.77
N ARG A 327 -4.91 2.69 10.52
CA ARG A 327 -6.33 2.70 10.12
C ARG A 327 -7.02 1.36 10.37
N LYS A 328 -6.33 0.24 10.16
CA LYS A 328 -6.86 -1.11 10.46
C LYS A 328 -6.91 -1.44 11.96
N SER A 329 -6.13 -0.75 12.78
CA SER A 329 -6.14 -0.91 14.24
C SER A 329 -7.17 0.00 14.91
N ASP A 330 -7.68 0.99 14.17
CA ASP A 330 -8.72 1.88 14.62
C ASP A 330 -10.08 1.17 14.66
N THR A 331 -10.87 1.53 15.65
CA THR A 331 -12.25 1.06 15.84
C THR A 331 -13.25 1.91 15.07
N LEU A 332 -12.88 3.16 14.76
CA LEU A 332 -13.65 4.04 13.90
C LEU A 332 -13.36 3.78 12.42
N THR A 333 -14.36 4.06 11.58
CA THR A 333 -14.13 4.14 10.15
C THR A 333 -13.25 5.34 9.81
N GLY A 334 -12.53 5.29 8.69
CA GLY A 334 -11.60 6.35 8.29
C GLY A 334 -12.26 7.73 8.21
N LYS A 335 -13.47 7.81 7.64
CA LYS A 335 -14.27 9.05 7.60
C LYS A 335 -14.62 9.55 8.99
N SER A 336 -15.14 8.66 9.85
CA SER A 336 -15.52 9.03 11.22
C SER A 336 -14.32 9.53 12.02
N ARG A 337 -13.16 8.88 11.86
CA ARG A 337 -11.89 9.30 12.47
C ARG A 337 -11.44 10.66 11.95
N ASN A 338 -11.43 10.89 10.63
CA ASN A 338 -11.02 12.16 10.05
C ASN A 338 -11.91 13.32 10.53
N GLN A 339 -13.22 13.10 10.65
CA GLN A 339 -14.15 14.11 11.18
C GLN A 339 -13.90 14.41 12.66
N LEU A 340 -13.55 13.39 13.46
CA LEU A 340 -13.20 13.57 14.87
C LEU A 340 -11.90 14.37 15.03
N GLU A 341 -10.86 14.09 14.23
CA GLU A 341 -9.60 14.83 14.29
C GLU A 341 -9.74 16.28 13.77
N LYS A 342 -10.54 16.50 12.72
CA LYS A 342 -10.92 17.85 12.26
C LYS A 342 -11.63 18.62 13.38
N LEU A 343 -12.58 17.98 14.07
CA LEU A 343 -13.29 18.57 15.21
C LEU A 343 -12.33 18.91 16.36
N LYS A 344 -11.44 17.98 16.75
CA LYS A 344 -10.42 18.22 17.79
C LYS A 344 -9.54 19.44 17.47
N THR A 345 -9.17 19.61 16.20
CA THR A 345 -8.31 20.72 15.75
C THR A 345 -9.04 22.07 15.81
N LEU A 346 -10.33 22.10 15.49
CA LEU A 346 -11.15 23.32 15.49
C LEU A 346 -11.56 23.78 16.90
N LEU A 347 -11.46 22.91 17.91
CA LEU A 347 -11.79 23.25 19.29
C LEU A 347 -10.67 24.11 19.91
N LYS A 348 -10.98 25.39 20.14
CA LYS A 348 -10.07 26.38 20.74
C LYS A 348 -9.67 26.03 22.18
N ASN A 349 -10.61 25.46 22.96
CA ASN A 349 -10.38 25.02 24.33
C ASN A 349 -10.72 23.53 24.50
N LYS A 350 -9.72 22.79 24.94
CA LYS A 350 -9.60 21.32 24.99
C LYS A 350 -10.46 20.61 26.04
N THR A 351 -11.12 21.37 26.89
CA THR A 351 -12.08 20.91 27.91
C THR A 351 -13.52 21.34 27.61
N GLN A 352 -13.75 22.00 26.47
CA GLN A 352 -15.05 22.58 26.14
C GLN A 352 -16.07 21.49 25.82
N THR A 353 -17.25 21.59 26.42
CA THR A 353 -18.40 20.79 26.03
C THR A 353 -18.93 21.26 24.69
N ILE A 354 -19.16 20.33 23.79
CA ILE A 354 -19.69 20.60 22.44
C ILE A 354 -21.12 20.11 22.33
N THR A 355 -21.94 20.80 21.56
CA THR A 355 -23.29 20.39 21.22
C THR A 355 -23.35 19.80 19.81
N ASN A 356 -24.46 19.16 19.45
CA ASN A 356 -24.69 18.72 18.06
C ASN A 356 -24.64 19.90 17.08
N GLN A 357 -25.12 21.08 17.48
CA GLN A 357 -25.10 22.28 16.66
C GLN A 357 -23.68 22.75 16.37
N ASP A 358 -22.78 22.68 17.36
CA ASP A 358 -21.37 23.03 17.17
C ASP A 358 -20.70 22.11 16.17
N VAL A 359 -20.89 20.79 16.29
CA VAL A 359 -20.36 19.78 15.36
C VAL A 359 -20.83 20.05 13.94
N ARG A 360 -22.13 20.32 13.75
CA ARG A 360 -22.69 20.65 12.43
C ARG A 360 -22.08 21.90 11.83
N ASN A 361 -21.93 22.96 12.63
CA ASN A 361 -21.46 24.25 12.16
C ASN A 361 -19.96 24.22 11.83
N GLN A 362 -19.16 23.56 12.68
CA GLN A 362 -17.71 23.44 12.49
C GLN A 362 -17.36 22.51 11.32
N LEU A 363 -18.01 21.34 11.24
CA LEU A 363 -17.73 20.36 10.18
C LEU A 363 -18.56 20.59 8.90
N LYS A 364 -19.51 21.53 8.91
CA LYS A 364 -20.44 21.83 7.81
C LYS A 364 -21.21 20.61 7.30
N ILE A 365 -21.68 19.77 8.21
CA ILE A 365 -22.42 18.54 7.91
C ILE A 365 -23.90 18.60 8.31
N ALA A 366 -24.72 17.75 7.68
CA ALA A 366 -26.13 17.62 7.99
C ALA A 366 -26.36 17.11 9.43
N LYS A 367 -27.52 17.46 10.02
CA LYS A 367 -27.88 17.09 11.41
C LYS A 367 -27.86 15.58 11.67
N SER A 368 -28.40 14.80 10.75
CA SER A 368 -28.42 13.34 10.85
C SER A 368 -27.01 12.74 10.85
N THR A 369 -26.12 13.24 9.99
CA THR A 369 -24.72 12.82 9.91
C THR A 369 -23.95 13.18 11.17
N ALA A 370 -24.12 14.40 11.69
CA ALA A 370 -23.52 14.80 12.96
C ALA A 370 -23.99 13.92 14.12
N GLN A 371 -25.30 13.63 14.18
CA GLN A 371 -25.84 12.74 15.21
C GLN A 371 -25.30 11.31 15.08
N TYR A 372 -25.17 10.80 13.86
CA TYR A 372 -24.59 9.48 13.59
C TYR A 372 -23.16 9.40 14.13
N TYR A 373 -22.30 10.36 13.79
CA TYR A 373 -20.92 10.40 14.30
C TYR A 373 -20.86 10.54 15.82
N LEU A 374 -21.65 11.44 16.41
CA LEU A 374 -21.71 11.59 17.86
C LEU A 374 -22.11 10.29 18.57
N ASN A 375 -23.09 9.55 18.04
CA ASN A 375 -23.48 8.26 18.61
C ASN A 375 -22.31 7.26 18.50
N GLN A 376 -21.68 7.14 17.32
CA GLN A 376 -20.54 6.25 17.12
C GLN A 376 -19.36 6.58 18.05
N TRP A 377 -19.02 7.85 18.22
CA TRP A 377 -17.93 8.28 19.09
C TRP A 377 -18.25 8.02 20.58
N VAL A 378 -19.52 8.11 20.98
CA VAL A 378 -19.98 7.73 22.33
C VAL A 378 -19.89 6.22 22.52
N ASP A 379 -20.37 5.44 21.54
CA ASP A 379 -20.39 3.97 21.61
C ASP A 379 -18.97 3.38 21.75
N VAL A 380 -17.99 3.99 21.07
CA VAL A 380 -16.56 3.64 21.17
C VAL A 380 -15.91 4.20 22.45
N GLY A 381 -16.55 5.17 23.12
CA GLY A 381 -16.04 5.77 24.35
C GLY A 381 -15.01 6.89 24.16
N LEU A 382 -14.90 7.44 22.94
CA LEU A 382 -14.00 8.56 22.63
C LEU A 382 -14.54 9.90 23.14
N ILE A 383 -15.86 10.02 23.24
CA ILE A 383 -16.55 11.16 23.84
C ILE A 383 -17.56 10.70 24.89
N LYS A 384 -17.81 11.54 25.89
CA LYS A 384 -18.85 11.36 26.92
C LYS A 384 -20.05 12.23 26.62
N LYS A 385 -21.24 11.64 26.71
CA LYS A 385 -22.53 12.35 26.59
C LYS A 385 -22.99 12.80 27.98
N ILE A 386 -23.21 14.10 28.14
CA ILE A 386 -23.65 14.76 29.37
C ILE A 386 -25.03 15.37 29.10
N HIS A 387 -26.03 15.05 29.92
CA HIS A 387 -27.37 15.60 29.79
C HIS A 387 -27.57 16.74 30.80
N ASN A 388 -27.78 17.96 30.30
CA ASN A 388 -28.20 19.08 31.15
C ASN A 388 -29.73 19.05 31.28
N LYS A 389 -30.22 18.73 32.48
CA LYS A 389 -31.66 18.63 32.78
C LYS A 389 -32.38 19.98 32.80
N GLU A 390 -31.65 21.08 33.07
CA GLU A 390 -32.24 22.42 33.15
C GLU A 390 -32.53 22.99 31.76
N GLU A 391 -31.60 22.79 30.82
CA GLU A 391 -31.69 23.30 29.45
C GLU A 391 -32.23 22.25 28.46
N GLN A 392 -32.54 21.03 28.92
CA GLN A 392 -32.96 19.88 28.11
C GLN A 392 -32.02 19.63 26.90
N THR A 393 -30.72 19.87 27.10
CA THR A 393 -29.71 19.88 26.04
C THR A 393 -28.62 18.85 26.33
N TYR A 394 -28.15 18.18 25.27
CA TYR A 394 -27.06 17.22 25.34
C TYR A 394 -25.74 17.88 24.97
N TYR A 395 -24.79 17.76 25.88
CA TYR A 395 -23.41 18.16 25.73
C TYR A 395 -22.54 16.92 25.53
N TYR A 396 -21.44 17.10 24.82
CA TYR A 396 -20.46 16.05 24.58
C TYR A 396 -19.08 16.55 24.98
N GLN A 397 -18.25 15.68 25.53
CA GLN A 397 -16.89 16.03 25.95
C GLN A 397 -15.91 14.96 25.47
N ILE A 398 -14.78 15.37 24.91
CA ILE A 398 -13.71 14.45 24.48
C ILE A 398 -13.05 13.83 25.72
N VAL A 399 -12.89 12.50 25.72
CA VAL A 399 -12.33 11.76 26.86
C VAL A 399 -10.81 11.80 26.85
N ASN A 400 -10.19 11.49 25.72
CA ASN A 400 -8.74 11.50 25.53
C ASN A 400 -8.40 12.07 24.16
N GLU A 401 -7.70 13.20 24.15
CA GLU A 401 -7.32 13.88 22.92
C GLU A 401 -6.20 13.15 22.16
N LYS A 402 -5.26 12.57 22.93
CA LYS A 402 -4.04 11.94 22.40
C LYS A 402 -4.22 10.46 22.11
N GLU A 403 -5.45 9.93 22.17
CA GLU A 403 -5.72 8.50 21.94
C GLU A 403 -5.20 8.03 20.58
N TYR A 404 -5.46 8.79 19.51
CA TYR A 404 -5.01 8.43 18.17
C TYR A 404 -3.48 8.51 18.04
N GLN A 405 -2.86 9.55 18.61
CA GLN A 405 -1.39 9.67 18.65
C GLN A 405 -0.76 8.52 19.45
N GLN A 406 -1.35 8.13 20.58
CA GLN A 406 -0.88 7.00 21.39
C GLN A 406 -0.98 5.67 20.63
N LEU A 407 -2.04 5.49 19.84
CA LEU A 407 -2.17 4.32 18.96
C LEU A 407 -1.08 4.32 17.88
N GLU A 408 -0.85 5.46 17.23
CA GLU A 408 0.22 5.62 16.25
C GLU A 408 1.61 5.32 16.85
N ASP A 409 1.94 5.95 17.98
CA ASP A 409 3.24 5.79 18.65
C ASP A 409 3.48 4.34 19.06
N LYS A 410 2.43 3.65 19.53
CA LYS A 410 2.50 2.25 19.91
C LYS A 410 2.75 1.33 18.71
N ILE A 411 2.06 1.56 17.59
CA ILE A 411 2.27 0.80 16.36
C ILE A 411 3.69 1.02 15.84
N ASN A 412 4.16 2.27 15.80
CA ASN A 412 5.52 2.61 15.37
C ASN A 412 6.57 1.92 16.24
N THR A 413 6.42 2.01 17.56
CA THR A 413 7.34 1.40 18.52
C THR A 413 7.46 -0.12 18.29
N ILE A 414 6.35 -0.81 18.01
CA ILE A 414 6.37 -2.26 17.77
C ILE A 414 7.02 -2.62 16.43
N LEU A 415 6.76 -1.85 15.37
CA LEU A 415 7.40 -2.05 14.06
C LEU A 415 8.92 -1.80 14.16
N ASP A 416 9.33 -0.73 14.84
CA ASP A 416 10.73 -0.38 15.08
C ASP A 416 11.44 -1.42 15.94
N GLN A 417 10.80 -1.88 17.03
CA GLN A 417 11.35 -2.96 17.87
C GLN A 417 11.51 -4.26 17.08
N SER A 418 10.54 -4.62 16.23
CA SER A 418 10.63 -5.80 15.38
C SER A 418 11.80 -5.68 14.41
N LEU A 419 11.97 -4.51 13.79
CA LEU A 419 13.08 -4.21 12.91
C LEU A 419 14.45 -4.27 13.64
N GLN A 420 14.55 -3.67 14.82
CA GLN A 420 15.78 -3.71 15.62
C GLN A 420 16.14 -5.14 16.05
N ASN A 421 15.15 -5.95 16.41
CA ASN A 421 15.36 -7.37 16.74
C ASN A 421 15.89 -8.16 15.54
N ILE A 422 15.40 -7.86 14.33
CA ILE A 422 15.92 -8.45 13.08
C ILE A 422 17.38 -8.06 12.88
N ILE A 423 17.70 -6.76 12.96
CA ILE A 423 19.06 -6.24 12.79
C ILE A 423 20.03 -6.89 13.79
N ASN A 424 19.65 -6.96 15.07
CA ASN A 424 20.47 -7.55 16.12
C ASN A 424 20.76 -9.03 15.84
N ARG A 425 19.73 -9.83 15.49
CA ARG A 425 19.90 -11.26 15.17
C ARG A 425 20.74 -11.49 13.93
N THR A 426 20.57 -10.68 12.88
CA THR A 426 21.41 -10.76 11.68
C THR A 426 22.87 -10.45 12.01
N SER A 427 23.12 -9.46 12.88
CA SER A 427 24.47 -9.12 13.32
C SER A 427 25.12 -10.23 14.17
N GLU A 428 24.35 -10.92 15.01
CA GLU A 428 24.81 -12.07 15.80
C GLU A 428 25.11 -13.29 14.93
N GLN A 429 24.27 -13.57 13.93
CA GLN A 429 24.51 -14.63 12.94
C GLN A 429 25.74 -14.34 12.06
N TYR A 430 25.96 -13.08 11.69
CA TYR A 430 27.17 -12.68 10.97
C TYR A 430 28.42 -12.83 11.85
N ARG A 431 28.37 -12.43 13.13
CA ARG A 431 29.47 -12.60 14.09
C ARG A 431 29.82 -14.07 14.33
N THR A 432 28.82 -14.94 14.44
CA THR A 432 29.03 -16.40 14.59
C THR A 432 29.55 -17.06 13.32
N LYS A 433 29.15 -16.59 12.12
CA LYS A 433 29.69 -17.09 10.84
C LYS A 433 31.10 -16.58 10.52
N THR A 434 31.48 -15.38 10.98
CA THR A 434 32.81 -14.77 10.71
C THR A 434 33.85 -15.04 11.81
N GLY A 435 33.47 -15.70 12.91
CA GLY A 435 34.41 -16.10 13.97
C GLY A 435 35.03 -14.95 14.77
N ILE A 436 34.45 -13.74 14.69
CA ILE A 436 34.98 -12.57 15.41
C ILE A 436 34.40 -12.56 16.83
N SER A 437 35.14 -13.15 17.77
CA SER A 437 34.93 -12.97 19.20
C SER A 437 35.40 -11.57 19.61
N SER A 438 34.54 -10.82 20.29
CA SER A 438 34.89 -9.51 20.85
C SER A 438 36.00 -9.66 21.90
N VAL A 439 37.17 -9.07 21.64
CA VAL A 439 38.15 -8.77 22.69
C VAL A 439 37.49 -7.79 23.66
N GLN A 440 37.33 -8.19 24.93
CA GLN A 440 36.92 -7.27 26.00
C GLN A 440 37.96 -6.15 26.13
N PRO A 441 37.56 -4.87 26.25
CA PRO A 441 38.51 -3.83 26.57
C PRO A 441 38.97 -4.01 28.02
N SER A 442 40.26 -4.31 28.19
CA SER A 442 40.94 -4.24 29.48
C SER A 442 40.88 -2.81 29.99
N VAL A 443 40.23 -2.62 31.14
CA VAL A 443 40.17 -1.35 31.87
C VAL A 443 41.57 -1.07 32.43
N GLU A 444 42.37 -0.26 31.74
CA GLU A 444 43.47 0.46 32.36
C GLU A 444 42.91 1.72 33.04
N LYS A 445 42.95 1.70 34.38
CA LYS A 445 42.63 2.87 35.21
C LYS A 445 43.80 3.85 35.15
N GLU A 446 43.64 4.91 34.38
CA GLU A 446 44.43 6.15 34.54
C GLU A 446 43.88 6.91 35.76
N ASN A 447 44.60 6.88 36.87
CA ASN A 447 44.41 7.81 37.99
C ASN A 447 45.71 8.62 38.14
N ALA A 448 45.71 9.85 37.62
CA ALA A 448 46.75 10.82 37.87
C ALA A 448 46.13 12.14 38.33
N GLN A 449 46.28 12.45 39.61
CA GLN A 449 46.23 13.82 40.15
C GLN A 449 47.18 13.94 41.36
N PRO A 450 47.63 15.17 41.67
CA PRO A 450 49.05 15.51 41.74
C PRO A 450 49.56 15.58 43.17
N ASN A 451 50.90 15.56 43.35
CA ASN A 451 51.48 16.15 44.54
C ASN A 451 52.84 16.81 44.27
N GLU A 452 52.92 18.03 44.75
CA GLU A 452 54.12 18.84 44.95
C GLU A 452 55.14 18.09 45.81
N GLU A 453 56.44 18.24 45.52
CA GLU A 453 57.43 18.33 46.59
C GLU A 453 58.76 18.97 46.14
N THR A 454 58.99 20.14 46.73
CA THR A 454 60.23 20.74 47.26
C THR A 454 61.63 20.50 46.66
N ALA A 455 62.24 21.66 46.38
CA ALA A 455 63.64 22.04 46.31
C ALA A 455 64.72 21.17 46.99
N LYS A 456 65.85 21.00 46.28
CA LYS A 456 67.21 21.32 46.79
C LYS A 456 68.27 21.39 45.67
N THR A 457 68.81 22.60 45.54
CA THR A 457 70.14 23.07 45.13
C THR A 457 71.23 22.03 44.82
N THR A 458 71.94 22.15 43.67
CA THR A 458 73.42 22.19 43.59
C THR A 458 73.88 22.87 42.28
N LYS A 459 74.90 23.74 42.40
CA LYS A 459 75.49 24.65 41.40
C LYS A 459 76.55 23.98 40.48
N ARG A 460 76.93 24.76 39.44
CA ARG A 460 78.21 24.80 38.64
C ARG A 460 78.23 23.90 37.39
N THR A 461 78.72 24.29 36.20
CA THR A 461 79.57 25.43 35.77
C THR A 461 79.66 25.52 34.22
N LYS A 462 79.75 26.77 33.72
CA LYS A 462 80.55 27.28 32.57
C LYS A 462 80.30 26.84 31.09
N LYS A 463 79.72 27.80 30.36
CA LYS A 463 79.91 28.30 28.97
C LYS A 463 81.40 28.55 28.57
N PRO A 464 81.75 29.10 27.35
CA PRO A 464 81.06 29.19 26.03
C PRO A 464 82.03 28.96 24.82
N GLY A 465 81.56 29.14 23.57
CA GLY A 465 82.47 29.50 22.46
C GLY A 465 81.91 29.38 21.03
N THR A 466 81.43 30.50 20.49
CA THR A 466 81.30 30.77 19.03
C THR A 466 82.70 31.06 18.44
N PRO A 467 82.88 31.02 17.11
CA PRO A 467 83.70 32.07 16.51
C PRO A 467 83.11 32.65 15.22
N ALA A 468 83.19 33.98 15.15
CA ALA A 468 83.26 34.75 13.90
C ALA A 468 84.71 34.76 13.41
N GLY A 469 84.88 34.78 12.08
CA GLY A 469 86.17 34.65 11.41
C GLY A 469 87.06 35.89 11.41
N ASN A 470 88.36 35.65 11.24
CA ASN A 470 89.20 36.05 10.11
C ASN A 470 90.54 35.33 10.23
#